data_AF-A0A6A7ZWF6-F1
#
_entry.id   AF-A0A6A7ZWF6-F1
#
_cell.length_a   1.000
_cell.length_b   1.000
_cell.length_c   1.000
_cell.angle_alpha   90.00
_cell.angle_beta   90.00
_cell.angle_gamma   90.00
#
_symmetry.space_group_name_H-M   'P 1'
#
loop_
_entity.id
_entity.type
_entity.pdbx_description
1 polymer ?
#
loop_
_entity_poly.entity_id
_entity_poly.type
_entity_poly.pdbx_seq_one_letter_code
_entity_poly.pdbx_strand_id
1 'polypeptide(L)'
;MDGWLKTLVASACVVVIAGGGWYAWGEYSDYRERSAKTELMKRVRNELFMLASAGESEPEKVRAMCSVIREKPDTFSDKNFAAQTLRNCRALGFI
;
A
#
# COMPACT_ATOMS: atom_id res chain seq x y z
N MET A 1 -5.61 -15.48 51.93
CA MET A 1 -4.97 -16.61 51.21
C MET A 1 -3.65 -16.07 50.64
N ASP A 2 -3.23 -16.48 49.45
CA ASP A 2 -2.70 -15.50 48.47
C ASP A 2 -1.19 -15.27 48.33
N GLY A 3 -0.29 -16.04 48.96
CA GLY A 3 1.14 -15.95 48.61
C GLY A 3 1.44 -16.72 47.32
N TRP A 4 1.33 -18.05 47.42
CA TRP A 4 1.55 -18.99 46.32
C TRP A 4 0.57 -18.76 45.15
N LEU A 5 -0.70 -18.51 45.45
CA LEU A 5 -1.72 -18.28 44.42
C LEU A 5 -1.40 -17.01 43.59
N LYS A 6 -0.90 -15.95 44.22
CA LYS A 6 -0.46 -14.72 43.52
C LYS A 6 0.71 -14.98 42.59
N THR A 7 1.69 -15.80 43.00
CA THR A 7 2.87 -16.10 42.19
C THR A 7 2.51 -16.89 40.93
N LEU A 8 1.64 -17.90 41.06
CA LEU A 8 1.14 -18.68 39.93
C LEU A 8 0.38 -17.80 38.94
N VAL A 9 -0.53 -16.96 39.43
CA VAL A 9 -1.30 -16.04 38.59
C VAL A 9 -0.39 -15.06 37.85
N ALA A 10 0.58 -14.45 38.54
CA ALA A 10 1.53 -13.53 37.92
C ALA A 10 2.34 -14.22 36.81
N SER A 11 2.80 -15.45 37.04
CA SER A 11 3.54 -16.22 36.03
C SER A 11 2.71 -16.53 34.78
N ALA A 12 1.43 -16.88 34.97
CA ALA A 12 0.52 -17.16 33.87
C ALA A 12 0.26 -15.91 33.01
N CYS A 13 0.07 -14.75 33.65
CA CYS A 13 -0.12 -13.48 32.93
C CYS A 13 1.09 -13.12 32.06
N VAL A 14 2.31 -13.32 32.56
CA VAL A 14 3.53 -13.04 31.77
C VAL A 14 3.62 -13.95 30.54
N VAL A 15 3.30 -15.24 30.70
CA VAL A 15 3.28 -16.20 29.57
C VAL A 15 2.20 -15.84 28.55
N VAL A 16 1.01 -15.45 29.00
CA VAL A 16 -0.10 -15.04 28.11
C VAL A 16 0.23 -13.75 27.35
N ILE A 17 0.81 -12.75 28.03
CA ILE A 17 1.21 -11.49 27.38
C ILE A 17 2.37 -11.74 26.40
N ALA A 18 3.35 -12.56 26.77
CA ALA A 18 4.45 -12.93 25.88
C ALA A 18 3.97 -13.72 24.65
N GLY A 19 3.08 -14.70 24.85
CA GLY A 19 2.49 -15.50 23.78
C GLY A 19 1.59 -14.67 22.86
N GLY A 20 0.73 -13.84 23.44
CA GLY A 20 -0.15 -12.94 22.70
C GLY A 20 0.62 -11.87 21.94
N GLY A 21 1.67 -11.30 22.54
CA GLY A 21 2.55 -10.33 21.90
C GLY A 21 3.35 -10.90 20.74
N TRP A 22 3.83 -12.15 20.86
CA TRP A 22 4.55 -12.83 19.78
C TRP A 22 3.64 -13.14 18.59
N TYR A 23 2.41 -13.59 18.87
CA TYR A 23 1.39 -13.84 17.84
C TYR A 23 0.96 -12.54 17.13
N ALA A 24 0.76 -11.47 17.91
CA ALA A 24 0.41 -10.15 17.37
C ALA A 24 1.52 -9.52 16.53
N TRP A 25 2.80 -9.78 16.84
CA TRP A 25 3.93 -9.25 16.05
C TRP A 25 3.96 -9.84 14.64
N GLY A 26 3.66 -11.14 14.49
CA GLY A 26 3.56 -11.80 13.19
C GLY A 26 2.55 -11.10 12.28
N GLU A 27 1.35 -10.84 12.79
CA GLU A 27 0.29 -10.16 12.06
C GLU A 27 0.59 -8.66 11.83
N TYR A 28 1.22 -7.99 12.80
CA TYR A 28 1.62 -6.58 12.68
C TYR A 28 2.71 -6.35 11.62
N SER A 29 3.60 -7.33 11.43
CA SER A 29 4.62 -7.29 10.38
C SER A 29 4.03 -7.41 8.97
N ASP A 30 3.09 -8.34 8.78
CA ASP A 30 2.38 -8.53 7.50
C ASP A 30 1.47 -7.33 7.21
N TYR A 31 0.82 -6.78 8.24
CA TYR A 31 0.04 -5.54 8.11
C TYR A 31 0.90 -4.35 7.71
N ARG A 32 2.11 -4.20 8.26
CA ARG A 32 3.04 -3.13 7.83
C ARG A 32 3.45 -3.29 6.39
N GLU A 33 3.72 -4.50 5.92
CA GLU A 33 4.12 -4.75 4.54
C GLU A 33 2.98 -4.48 3.55
N ARG A 34 1.77 -4.96 3.86
CA ARG A 34 0.58 -4.67 3.05
C ARG A 34 0.23 -3.19 3.08
N SER A 35 0.34 -2.54 4.24
CA SER A 35 0.09 -1.10 4.37
C SER A 35 1.12 -0.30 3.59
N ALA A 36 2.41 -0.65 3.65
CA ALA A 36 3.45 0.01 2.87
C ALA A 36 3.21 -0.12 1.36
N LYS A 37 2.82 -1.31 0.88
CA LYS A 37 2.44 -1.54 -0.51
C LYS A 37 1.19 -0.73 -0.90
N THR A 38 0.19 -0.66 -0.03
CA THR A 38 -1.06 0.07 -0.28
C THR A 38 -0.83 1.59 -0.29
N GLU A 39 -0.01 2.10 0.62
CA GLU A 39 0.36 3.52 0.70
C GLU A 39 1.23 3.94 -0.50
N LEU A 40 2.15 3.08 -0.94
CA LEU A 40 2.89 3.28 -2.19
C LEU A 40 1.93 3.36 -3.39
N MET A 41 0.99 2.40 -3.51
CA MET A 41 0.02 2.40 -4.59
C MET A 41 -0.90 3.63 -4.56
N LYS A 42 -1.29 4.11 -3.36
CA LYS A 42 -2.02 5.36 -3.21
C LYS A 42 -1.22 6.58 -3.65
N ARG A 43 0.07 6.68 -3.29
CA ARG A 43 0.94 7.77 -3.76
C ARG A 43 1.08 7.77 -5.27
N VAL A 44 1.41 6.61 -5.85
CA VAL A 44 1.55 6.47 -7.30
C VAL A 44 0.23 6.81 -7.99
N ARG A 45 -0.90 6.36 -7.45
CA ARG A 45 -2.22 6.72 -7.94
C ARG A 45 -2.43 8.23 -7.91
N ASN A 46 -2.18 8.88 -6.78
CA ASN A 46 -2.37 10.32 -6.63
C ASN A 46 -1.46 11.13 -7.57
N GLU A 47 -0.21 10.69 -7.78
CA GLU A 47 0.68 11.28 -8.79
C GLU A 47 0.08 11.17 -10.19
N LEU A 48 -0.46 10.01 -10.57
CA LEU A 48 -1.14 9.85 -11.87
C LEU A 48 -2.36 10.76 -12.01
N PHE A 49 -3.13 10.95 -10.93
CA PHE A 49 -4.26 11.89 -10.92
C PHE A 49 -3.80 13.34 -11.09
N MET A 50 -2.74 13.75 -10.39
CA MET A 50 -2.11 15.08 -10.55
C MET A 50 -1.60 15.30 -11.98
N LEU A 51 -0.91 14.31 -12.54
CA LEU A 51 -0.41 14.29 -13.92
C LEU A 51 -1.55 14.43 -14.93
N ALA A 52 -2.67 13.74 -14.70
CA ALA A 52 -3.86 13.81 -15.54
C ALA A 52 -4.72 15.07 -15.27
N SER A 53 -4.35 15.93 -14.32
CA SER A 53 -5.20 17.02 -13.80
C SER A 53 -6.62 16.53 -13.48
N ALA A 54 -6.71 15.35 -12.89
CA ALA A 54 -7.94 14.66 -12.55
C ALA A 54 -8.12 14.64 -11.02
N GLY A 55 -9.35 14.82 -10.55
CA GLY A 55 -9.66 14.58 -9.14
C GLY A 55 -9.64 13.09 -8.81
N GLU A 56 -9.44 12.73 -7.54
CA GLU A 56 -9.45 11.31 -7.08
C GLU A 56 -10.75 10.56 -7.46
N SER A 57 -11.83 11.31 -7.69
CA SER A 57 -13.15 10.82 -8.11
C SER A 57 -13.31 10.63 -9.62
N GLU A 58 -12.30 10.96 -10.44
CA GLU A 58 -12.39 10.96 -11.91
C GLU A 58 -11.35 10.01 -12.56
N PRO A 59 -11.38 8.69 -12.24
CA PRO A 59 -10.41 7.71 -12.76
C PRO A 59 -10.44 7.59 -14.29
N GLU A 60 -11.52 8.06 -14.93
CA GLU A 60 -11.75 8.03 -16.37
C GLU A 60 -10.76 8.94 -17.11
N LYS A 61 -10.41 10.09 -16.53
CA LYS A 61 -9.42 11.02 -17.07
C LYS A 61 -8.01 10.42 -17.06
N VAL A 62 -7.66 9.70 -15.98
CA VAL A 62 -6.40 8.95 -15.90
C VAL A 62 -6.36 7.87 -16.97
N ARG A 63 -7.48 7.17 -17.19
CA ARG A 63 -7.62 6.15 -18.25
C ARG A 63 -7.42 6.74 -19.65
N ALA A 64 -8.03 7.88 -19.92
CA ALA A 64 -7.89 8.61 -21.18
C ALA A 64 -6.42 9.04 -21.40
N MET A 65 -5.77 9.60 -20.39
CA MET A 65 -4.34 9.94 -20.43
C MET A 65 -3.47 8.71 -20.72
N CYS A 66 -3.66 7.61 -20.00
CA CYS A 66 -2.92 6.37 -20.22
C CYS A 66 -3.10 5.82 -21.65
N SER A 67 -4.31 5.99 -22.23
CA SER A 67 -4.61 5.58 -23.60
C SER A 67 -3.88 6.46 -24.63
N VAL A 68 -3.88 7.78 -24.43
CA VAL A 68 -3.15 8.74 -25.27
C VAL A 68 -1.64 8.48 -25.25
N ILE A 69 -1.06 8.21 -24.07
CA ILE A 69 0.37 7.87 -23.93
C ILE A 69 0.69 6.56 -24.66
N ARG A 70 -0.22 5.57 -24.60
CA ARG A 70 -0.04 4.27 -25.28
C ARG A 70 -0.08 4.43 -26.80
N GLU A 71 -0.97 5.26 -27.33
CA GLU A 71 -1.13 5.47 -28.76
C GLU A 71 -0.03 6.36 -29.35
N LYS A 72 0.46 7.34 -28.58
CA LYS A 72 1.46 8.32 -29.04
C LYS A 72 2.60 8.49 -28.04
N PRO A 73 3.42 7.46 -27.80
CA PRO A 73 4.54 7.54 -26.87
C PRO A 73 5.59 8.58 -27.31
N ASP A 74 5.75 8.80 -28.62
CA ASP A 74 6.72 9.76 -29.19
C ASP A 74 6.32 11.24 -29.01
N THR A 75 5.09 11.52 -28.56
CA THR A 75 4.67 12.90 -28.24
C THR A 75 5.32 13.39 -26.94
N PHE A 76 5.79 12.47 -26.10
CA PHE A 76 6.47 12.78 -24.86
C PHE A 76 7.98 12.84 -25.14
N SER A 77 8.56 14.02 -24.91
CA SER A 77 10.00 14.27 -25.10
C SER A 77 10.87 13.28 -24.32
N ASP A 78 10.36 12.79 -23.20
CA ASP A 78 11.03 11.80 -22.35
C ASP A 78 10.46 10.39 -22.57
N LYS A 79 11.25 9.53 -23.23
CA LYS A 79 10.88 8.12 -23.48
C LYS A 79 10.75 7.31 -22.19
N ASN A 80 11.48 7.68 -21.14
CA ASN A 80 11.42 6.99 -19.85
C ASN A 80 10.13 7.33 -19.11
N PHE A 81 9.68 8.57 -19.21
CA PHE A 81 8.42 9.04 -18.64
C PHE A 81 7.21 8.30 -19.21
N ALA A 82 7.11 8.17 -20.54
CA ALA A 82 6.01 7.44 -21.17
C ALA A 82 6.00 5.96 -20.74
N ALA A 83 7.16 5.31 -20.74
CA ALA A 83 7.29 3.93 -20.31
C ALA A 83 6.96 3.73 -18.82
N GLN A 84 7.39 4.66 -17.96
CA GLN A 84 7.12 4.61 -16.52
C GLN A 84 5.64 4.84 -16.21
N THR A 85 5.01 5.80 -16.89
CA THR A 85 3.59 6.10 -16.73
C THR A 85 2.74 4.91 -17.17
N LEU A 86 3.07 4.25 -18.30
CA LEU A 86 2.36 3.05 -18.74
C LEU A 86 2.51 1.87 -17.77
N ARG A 87 3.70 1.69 -17.16
CA ARG A 87 3.90 0.67 -16.11
C ARG A 87 2.99 0.94 -14.91
N ASN A 88 2.89 2.18 -14.47
CA ASN A 88 2.04 2.57 -13.35
C ASN A 88 0.54 2.44 -13.70
N CYS A 89 0.14 2.83 -14.91
CA CYS A 89 -1.23 2.67 -15.41
C CYS A 89 -1.66 1.19 -15.41
N ARG A 90 -0.77 0.27 -15.84
CA ARG A 90 -1.03 -1.18 -15.84
C ARG A 90 -1.05 -1.75 -14.42
N ALA A 91 -0.13 -1.34 -13.56
CA ALA A 91 -0.09 -1.77 -12.16
C ALA A 91 -1.35 -1.38 -11.38
N LEU A 92 -1.99 -0.26 -11.75
CA LEU A 92 -3.22 0.24 -11.15
C LEU A 92 -4.51 -0.20 -11.87
N GLY A 93 -4.42 -0.94 -12.98
CA GLY A 93 -5.58 -1.48 -13.71
C GLY A 93 -6.34 -0.45 -14.57
N PHE A 94 -5.69 0.63 -14.98
CA PHE A 94 -6.29 1.62 -15.88
C PHE A 94 -6.27 1.17 -17.35
N ILE A 95 -5.34 0.29 -17.74
CA ILE A 95 -5.16 -0.30 -19.07
C ILE A 95 -4.78 -1.78 -18.96
#